data_AF-D5BBW7-F1
#
_entry.id   AF-D5BBW7-F1
#
_cell.length_a   1.000
_cell.length_b   1.000
_cell.length_c   1.000
_cell.angle_alpha   90.00
_cell.angle_beta   90.00
_cell.angle_gamma   90.00
#
_symmetry.space_group_name_H-M   'P 1'
#
loop_
_entity.id
_entity.type
_entity.pdbx_description
1 polymer ?
#
loop_
_entity_poly.entity_id
_entity_poly.type
_entity_poly.pdbx_seq_one_letter_code
_entity_poly.pdbx_strand_id
1 'polypeptide(L)'
;MEEEIWKYILLNGKTNQLKVKNPVYEKGELKSIDDLKPFNKKDDEGNPVKPTLADANSEKRNIYKEFFKKPFKNLLVLSGAGSSMDVGGLSMWQLWKETEKKYKIDKKENKPEIDGFKIIREAVKFDSEEKNLESLLSHIEGYSKFVKDVEIEIGGVKKQLTVIKGEIFKLIQDKCTIPAPSDNFPHKTFLEKLLQRKQTNPRIKIFTLNYDLLFEYAATEVNAIVVDGFSFTFPRTFSGRYFDYDIVQREGSKLKEEDNFIQRVFHLHKLHGSLNWERVDSDQKVIINNNASKPLMVYPREAKYEDSYGQPFFEMMARFQKNLRKNNDTLLICIGYSFNDKHINAAIEEALNQNPGFRLASIDPGFESDNISPSLNEIKKVAKESERILLTSESFTEFAKHYPEIKTYENFNQQAINLNNG
;
A
#
# COMPACT_ATOMS: atom_id res chain seq x y z
N MET A 1 -31.93 -22.92 0.40
CA MET A 1 -31.99 -21.53 -0.10
C MET A 1 -30.64 -20.93 0.23
N GLU A 2 -29.80 -20.67 -0.77
CA GLU A 2 -28.58 -19.89 -0.53
C GLU A 2 -29.01 -18.50 -0.05
N GLU A 3 -28.46 -18.04 1.08
CA GLU A 3 -28.74 -16.69 1.58
C GLU A 3 -28.31 -15.67 0.52
N GLU A 4 -29.19 -14.71 0.22
CA GLU A 4 -28.88 -13.64 -0.72
C GLU A 4 -27.87 -12.68 -0.09
N ILE A 5 -26.61 -12.68 -0.58
CA ILE A 5 -25.55 -11.87 0.01
C ILE A 5 -25.38 -10.57 -0.78
N TRP A 6 -25.67 -9.44 -0.14
CA TRP A 6 -25.39 -8.10 -0.67
C TRP A 6 -24.08 -7.56 -0.08
N LYS A 7 -23.10 -7.25 -0.93
CA LYS A 7 -21.81 -6.68 -0.50
C LYS A 7 -21.63 -5.28 -1.08
N TYR A 8 -21.02 -4.38 -0.31
CA TYR A 8 -20.65 -3.06 -0.83
C TYR A 8 -19.48 -3.17 -1.80
N ILE A 9 -19.52 -2.41 -2.90
CA ILE A 9 -18.36 -2.17 -3.77
C ILE A 9 -17.81 -0.76 -3.61
N LEU A 10 -18.60 0.11 -2.97
CA LEU A 10 -18.21 1.48 -2.65
C LEU A 10 -19.00 2.01 -1.45
N LEU A 11 -18.31 2.74 -0.57
CA LEU A 11 -18.89 3.53 0.52
C LEU A 11 -18.28 4.93 0.52
N ASN A 12 -19.12 5.97 0.47
CA ASN A 12 -18.73 7.37 0.66
C ASN A 12 -19.91 8.19 1.21
N GLY A 13 -20.10 8.17 2.53
CA GLY A 13 -21.23 8.82 3.19
C GLY A 13 -22.56 8.11 2.96
N LYS A 14 -23.65 8.80 3.30
CA LYS A 14 -25.03 8.25 3.27
C LYS A 14 -25.60 8.11 1.86
N THR A 15 -25.15 8.98 0.97
CA THR A 15 -25.72 9.19 -0.36
C THR A 15 -25.03 8.34 -1.42
N ASN A 16 -23.72 8.13 -1.28
CA ASN A 16 -22.92 7.39 -2.25
C ASN A 16 -22.51 6.03 -1.69
N GLN A 17 -23.42 5.06 -1.78
CA GLN A 17 -23.17 3.67 -1.40
C GLN A 17 -23.61 2.76 -2.54
N LEU A 18 -22.72 1.86 -3.00
CA LEU A 18 -23.04 0.89 -4.04
C LEU A 18 -22.90 -0.52 -3.48
N LYS A 19 -23.92 -1.35 -3.71
CA LYS A 19 -23.96 -2.77 -3.35
C LYS A 19 -24.24 -3.63 -4.55
N VAL A 20 -23.64 -4.81 -4.56
CA VAL A 20 -23.87 -5.85 -5.57
C VAL A 20 -24.38 -7.11 -4.89
N LYS A 21 -25.27 -7.84 -5.57
CA LYS A 21 -25.82 -9.12 -5.10
C LYS A 21 -24.98 -10.28 -5.62
N ASN A 22 -24.65 -11.21 -4.72
CA ASN A 22 -23.89 -12.44 -4.99
C ASN A 22 -22.65 -12.22 -5.89
N PRO A 23 -21.75 -11.27 -5.53
CA PRO A 23 -20.61 -10.98 -6.39
C PRO A 23 -19.60 -12.12 -6.43
N VAL A 24 -19.10 -12.42 -7.62
CA VAL A 24 -17.95 -13.32 -7.80
C VAL A 24 -16.70 -12.47 -8.05
N TYR A 25 -15.67 -12.70 -7.24
CA TYR A 25 -14.38 -12.05 -7.40
C TYR A 25 -13.31 -13.07 -7.82
N GLU A 26 -12.44 -12.66 -8.73
CA GLU A 26 -11.24 -13.42 -9.10
C GLU A 26 -10.03 -12.50 -9.01
N LYS A 27 -9.02 -12.88 -8.20
CA LYS A 27 -7.83 -12.05 -7.94
C LYS A 27 -8.15 -10.59 -7.56
N GLY A 28 -9.25 -10.40 -6.81
CA GLY A 28 -9.71 -9.07 -6.37
C GLY A 28 -10.51 -8.29 -7.42
N GLU A 29 -10.69 -8.80 -8.64
CA GLU A 29 -11.55 -8.18 -9.64
C GLU A 29 -12.96 -8.75 -9.59
N LEU A 30 -13.96 -7.87 -9.65
CA LEU A 30 -15.36 -8.24 -9.76
C LEU A 30 -15.64 -8.83 -11.15
N LYS A 31 -16.05 -10.10 -11.22
CA LYS A 31 -16.29 -10.84 -12.47
C LYS A 31 -17.76 -11.03 -12.81
N SER A 32 -18.63 -11.12 -11.81
CA SER A 32 -20.07 -11.18 -12.04
C SER A 32 -20.85 -10.63 -10.84
N ILE A 33 -22.08 -10.23 -11.11
CA ILE A 33 -23.07 -9.77 -10.14
C ILE A 33 -24.45 -10.25 -10.58
N ASP A 34 -25.33 -10.49 -9.62
CA ASP A 34 -26.74 -10.81 -9.91
C ASP A 34 -27.61 -9.56 -10.00
N ASP A 35 -27.26 -8.52 -9.24
CA ASP A 35 -28.00 -7.27 -9.11
C ASP A 35 -27.10 -6.14 -8.55
N LEU A 36 -27.54 -4.88 -8.66
CA LEU A 36 -26.83 -3.66 -8.24
C LEU A 36 -27.80 -2.68 -7.56
N LYS A 37 -27.38 -2.08 -6.43
CA LYS A 37 -28.15 -1.06 -5.72
C LYS A 37 -27.29 0.12 -5.27
N PRO A 38 -27.75 1.37 -5.45
CA PRO A 38 -28.90 1.77 -6.25
C PRO A 38 -28.65 1.57 -7.75
N PHE A 39 -29.71 1.26 -8.51
CA PHE A 39 -29.69 1.21 -9.98
C PHE A 39 -31.10 1.48 -10.53
N ASN A 40 -31.24 2.39 -11.49
CA ASN A 40 -32.53 2.85 -12.00
C ASN A 40 -32.55 3.09 -13.53
N LYS A 41 -31.63 2.45 -14.27
CA LYS A 41 -31.55 2.57 -15.72
C LYS A 41 -32.79 1.97 -16.39
N LYS A 42 -33.29 2.66 -17.42
CA LYS A 42 -34.41 2.23 -18.25
C LYS A 42 -33.98 2.14 -19.71
N ASP A 43 -34.63 1.28 -20.48
CA ASP A 43 -34.45 1.23 -21.93
C ASP A 43 -35.22 2.37 -22.63
N ASP A 44 -35.12 2.42 -23.96
CA ASP A 44 -35.75 3.45 -24.80
C ASP A 44 -37.30 3.42 -24.72
N GLU A 45 -37.87 2.29 -24.27
CA GLU A 45 -39.30 2.09 -24.05
C GLU A 45 -39.73 2.42 -22.61
N GLY A 46 -38.78 2.77 -21.74
CA GLY A 46 -39.03 3.14 -20.34
C GLY A 46 -39.12 1.97 -19.36
N ASN A 47 -38.79 0.74 -19.80
CA ASN A 47 -38.79 -0.45 -18.95
C ASN A 47 -37.49 -0.54 -18.14
N PRO A 48 -37.54 -1.00 -16.87
CA PRO A 48 -36.34 -1.20 -16.06
C PRO A 48 -35.39 -2.24 -16.68
N VAL A 49 -34.11 -1.89 -16.76
CA VAL A 49 -33.06 -2.78 -17.27
C VAL A 49 -32.37 -3.49 -16.11
N LYS A 50 -32.00 -4.76 -16.29
CA LYS A 50 -31.19 -5.49 -15.31
C LYS A 50 -29.75 -4.94 -15.31
N PRO A 51 -29.13 -4.63 -14.16
CA PRO A 51 -27.78 -4.11 -14.11
C PRO A 51 -26.76 -5.12 -14.63
N THR A 52 -25.73 -4.61 -15.28
CA THR A 52 -24.57 -5.37 -15.73
C THR A 52 -23.34 -5.09 -14.86
N LEU A 53 -22.31 -5.94 -14.98
CA LEU A 53 -20.99 -5.68 -14.39
C LEU A 53 -20.42 -4.33 -14.84
N ALA A 54 -20.64 -3.96 -16.10
CA ALA A 54 -20.17 -2.70 -16.66
C ALA A 54 -20.87 -1.51 -16.00
N ASP A 55 -22.19 -1.60 -15.75
CA ASP A 55 -22.92 -0.57 -15.03
C ASP A 55 -22.37 -0.41 -13.60
N ALA A 56 -22.15 -1.52 -12.88
CA ALA A 56 -21.59 -1.49 -11.52
C ALA A 56 -20.20 -0.81 -11.46
N ASN A 57 -19.30 -1.17 -12.38
CA ASN A 57 -17.98 -0.53 -12.46
C ASN A 57 -18.07 0.93 -12.89
N SER A 58 -18.95 1.27 -13.84
CA SER A 58 -19.17 2.65 -14.30
C SER A 58 -19.64 3.55 -13.16
N GLU A 59 -20.69 3.15 -12.44
CA GLU A 59 -21.22 3.91 -11.30
C GLU A 59 -20.17 4.07 -10.19
N LYS A 60 -19.47 2.98 -9.85
CA LYS A 60 -18.36 3.01 -8.87
C LYS A 60 -17.30 4.05 -9.25
N ARG A 61 -16.88 4.04 -10.51
CA ARG A 61 -15.83 4.91 -11.06
C ARG A 61 -16.29 6.37 -11.13
N ASN A 62 -17.56 6.62 -11.47
CA ASN A 62 -18.13 7.97 -11.47
C ASN A 62 -18.07 8.58 -10.07
N ILE A 63 -18.51 7.83 -9.04
CA ILE A 63 -18.51 8.33 -7.66
C ILE A 63 -17.11 8.68 -7.18
N TYR A 64 -16.13 7.77 -7.29
CA TYR A 64 -14.79 8.10 -6.78
C TYR A 64 -14.09 9.15 -7.64
N LYS A 65 -14.41 9.27 -8.93
CA LYS A 65 -13.87 10.33 -9.77
C LYS A 65 -14.27 11.70 -9.23
N GLU A 66 -15.53 11.87 -8.81
CA GLU A 66 -15.95 13.11 -8.12
C GLU A 66 -15.21 13.32 -6.79
N PHE A 67 -14.99 12.26 -6.02
CA PHE A 67 -14.20 12.35 -4.78
C PHE A 67 -12.78 12.89 -5.01
N PHE A 68 -12.11 12.44 -6.08
CA PHE A 68 -10.74 12.83 -6.41
C PHE A 68 -10.63 14.14 -7.21
N LYS A 69 -11.72 14.66 -7.79
CA LYS A 69 -11.73 15.96 -8.50
C LYS A 69 -11.43 17.15 -7.58
N LYS A 70 -11.66 17.03 -6.27
CA LYS A 70 -11.39 18.10 -5.31
C LYS A 70 -9.88 18.47 -5.35
N PRO A 71 -9.51 19.76 -5.39
CA PRO A 71 -8.10 20.17 -5.46
C PRO A 71 -7.42 20.05 -4.09
N PHE A 72 -6.94 18.85 -3.76
CA PHE A 72 -6.14 18.61 -2.55
C PHE A 72 -4.76 19.23 -2.70
N LYS A 73 -4.33 20.09 -1.75
CA LYS A 73 -2.97 20.67 -1.79
C LYS A 73 -1.95 19.65 -1.34
N ASN A 74 -2.27 18.84 -0.32
CA ASN A 74 -1.39 17.80 0.21
C ASN A 74 -1.90 16.41 -0.16
N LEU A 75 -1.29 15.81 -1.17
CA LEU A 75 -1.63 14.48 -1.66
C LEU A 75 -0.63 13.45 -1.14
N LEU A 76 -1.14 12.50 -0.36
CA LEU A 76 -0.39 11.42 0.26
C LEU A 76 -0.90 10.09 -0.28
N VAL A 77 0.02 9.16 -0.52
CA VAL A 77 -0.28 7.77 -0.84
C VAL A 77 0.30 6.89 0.26
N LEU A 78 -0.45 5.92 0.75
CA LEU A 78 0.05 4.84 1.59
C LEU A 78 -0.16 3.52 0.85
N SER A 79 0.93 2.86 0.46
CA SER A 79 0.91 1.57 -0.22
C SER A 79 1.20 0.45 0.78
N GLY A 80 0.32 -0.56 0.80
CA GLY A 80 0.50 -1.80 1.55
C GLY A 80 0.69 -3.01 0.63
N ALA A 81 0.79 -4.21 1.21
CA ALA A 81 1.14 -5.43 0.49
C ALA A 81 0.22 -5.72 -0.71
N GLY A 82 -1.07 -5.37 -0.63
CA GLY A 82 -2.03 -5.55 -1.72
C GLY A 82 -1.69 -4.77 -2.99
N SER A 83 -0.94 -3.67 -2.90
CA SER A 83 -0.47 -2.94 -4.09
C SER A 83 0.60 -3.71 -4.88
N SER A 84 1.34 -4.63 -4.25
CA SER A 84 2.35 -5.45 -4.93
C SER A 84 1.78 -6.77 -5.46
N MET A 85 0.58 -7.17 -5.03
CA MET A 85 0.00 -8.47 -5.38
C MET A 85 -0.29 -8.64 -6.87
N ASP A 86 -0.70 -7.57 -7.54
CA ASP A 86 -1.00 -7.57 -8.98
C ASP A 86 0.23 -7.84 -9.85
N VAL A 87 1.44 -7.72 -9.28
CA VAL A 87 2.74 -7.93 -9.95
C VAL A 87 3.56 -9.04 -9.30
N GLY A 88 2.89 -9.97 -8.61
CA GLY A 88 3.52 -11.17 -8.06
C GLY A 88 4.02 -11.04 -6.62
N GLY A 89 3.80 -9.90 -5.96
CA GLY A 89 3.98 -9.78 -4.51
C GLY A 89 3.01 -10.68 -3.74
N LEU A 90 3.37 -11.03 -2.51
CA LEU A 90 2.57 -11.90 -1.65
C LEU A 90 1.96 -11.13 -0.47
N SER A 91 0.73 -11.48 -0.13
CA SER A 91 0.13 -11.08 1.15
C SER A 91 0.76 -11.83 2.32
N MET A 92 0.55 -11.34 3.55
CA MET A 92 1.00 -12.03 4.77
C MET A 92 0.44 -13.46 4.90
N TRP A 93 -0.79 -13.68 4.42
CA TRP A 93 -1.39 -15.01 4.39
C TRP A 93 -0.74 -15.92 3.33
N GLN A 94 -0.39 -15.39 2.17
CA GLN A 94 0.36 -16.16 1.16
C GLN A 94 1.79 -16.47 1.64
N LEU A 95 2.44 -15.55 2.36
CA LEU A 95 3.74 -15.80 2.99
C LEU A 95 3.66 -16.89 4.07
N TRP A 96 2.58 -16.92 4.85
CA TRP A 96 2.30 -18.04 5.76
C TRP A 96 2.25 -19.36 5.00
N LYS A 97 1.52 -19.42 3.88
CA LYS A 97 1.41 -20.61 3.03
C LYS A 97 2.73 -21.05 2.42
N GLU A 98 3.56 -20.13 1.96
CA GLU A 98 4.90 -20.44 1.47
C GLU A 98 5.82 -20.95 2.59
N THR A 99 5.66 -20.42 3.81
CA THR A 99 6.39 -20.90 4.99
C THR A 99 5.96 -22.31 5.38
N GLU A 100 4.66 -22.57 5.43
CA GLU A 100 4.08 -23.91 5.65
C GLU A 100 4.62 -24.91 4.63
N LYS A 101 4.61 -24.54 3.34
CA LYS A 101 5.15 -25.37 2.26
C LYS A 101 6.65 -25.65 2.41
N LYS A 102 7.45 -24.67 2.85
CA LYS A 102 8.91 -24.84 3.04
C LYS A 102 9.24 -25.92 4.07
N TYR A 103 8.43 -26.07 5.11
CA TYR A 103 8.67 -27.03 6.19
C TYR A 103 7.84 -28.32 6.05
N LYS A 104 7.11 -28.46 4.95
CA LYS A 104 6.41 -29.70 4.62
C LYS A 104 7.37 -30.66 3.90
N ILE A 105 7.55 -31.86 4.44
CA ILE A 105 8.41 -32.89 3.85
C ILE A 105 7.51 -34.00 3.31
N ASP A 106 7.51 -34.12 1.98
CA ASP A 106 6.72 -35.12 1.27
C ASP A 106 7.17 -36.55 1.62
N LYS A 107 6.20 -37.48 1.57
CA LYS A 107 6.43 -38.91 1.75
C LYS A 107 7.46 -39.41 0.73
N LYS A 108 8.47 -40.15 1.21
CA LYS A 108 9.40 -40.92 0.36
C LYS A 108 9.19 -42.40 0.62
N GLU A 109 9.62 -43.27 -0.30
CA GLU A 109 9.36 -44.73 -0.27
C GLU A 109 9.58 -45.40 1.10
N ASN A 110 10.50 -44.88 1.93
CA ASN A 110 10.82 -45.41 3.26
C ASN A 110 10.63 -44.42 4.43
N LYS A 111 9.94 -43.28 4.26
CA LYS A 111 9.70 -42.31 5.36
C LYS A 111 8.29 -41.71 5.29
N PRO A 112 7.56 -41.59 6.42
CA PRO A 112 6.26 -40.93 6.45
C PRO A 112 6.38 -39.46 6.06
N GLU A 113 5.26 -38.86 5.65
CA GLU A 113 5.13 -37.41 5.49
C GLU A 113 5.37 -36.74 6.85
N ILE A 114 6.16 -35.65 6.87
CA ILE A 114 6.45 -34.91 8.09
C ILE A 114 5.99 -33.47 7.90
N ASP A 115 5.07 -33.06 8.78
CA ASP A 115 4.67 -31.66 8.91
C ASP A 115 5.64 -30.93 9.85
N GLY A 116 6.77 -30.49 9.30
CA GLY A 116 7.76 -29.73 10.05
C GLY A 116 7.22 -28.38 10.54
N PHE A 117 6.22 -27.81 9.85
CA PHE A 117 5.61 -26.57 10.26
C PHE A 117 4.78 -26.74 11.54
N LYS A 118 4.05 -27.85 11.66
CA LYS A 118 3.38 -28.25 12.90
C LYS A 118 4.37 -28.42 14.05
N ILE A 119 5.51 -29.11 13.82
CA ILE A 119 6.57 -29.28 14.84
C ILE A 119 7.07 -27.92 15.34
N ILE A 120 7.32 -26.96 14.43
CA ILE A 120 7.76 -25.61 14.80
C ILE A 120 6.72 -24.93 15.70
N ARG A 121 5.44 -24.97 15.32
CA ARG A 121 4.35 -24.35 16.07
C ARG A 121 4.20 -24.94 17.47
N GLU A 122 4.27 -26.26 17.59
CA GLU A 122 4.21 -26.96 18.88
C GLU A 122 5.39 -26.59 19.78
N ALA A 123 6.60 -26.48 19.21
CA ALA A 123 7.81 -26.13 19.95
C ALA A 123 7.74 -24.76 20.63
N VAL A 124 6.95 -23.83 20.06
CA VAL A 124 6.75 -22.47 20.61
C VAL A 124 5.33 -22.27 21.18
N LYS A 125 4.60 -23.37 21.41
CA LYS A 125 3.21 -23.40 21.90
C LYS A 125 2.29 -22.41 21.18
N PHE A 126 2.41 -22.34 19.86
CA PHE A 126 1.58 -21.49 19.01
C PHE A 126 0.24 -22.18 18.74
N ASP A 127 -0.86 -21.45 18.87
CA ASP A 127 -2.22 -21.97 18.66
C ASP A 127 -2.36 -22.61 17.25
N SER A 128 -2.96 -23.79 17.19
CA SER A 128 -3.20 -24.56 15.96
C SER A 128 -4.21 -23.89 15.01
N GLU A 129 -5.14 -23.10 15.56
CA GLU A 129 -6.15 -22.39 14.76
C GLU A 129 -5.64 -21.03 14.25
N GLU A 130 -4.68 -20.43 14.94
CA GLU A 130 -4.10 -19.15 14.54
C GLU A 130 -3.25 -19.30 13.26
N LYS A 131 -3.48 -18.42 12.28
CA LYS A 131 -2.77 -18.40 10.98
C LYS A 131 -2.18 -17.03 10.70
N ASN A 132 -1.33 -16.58 11.63
CA ASN A 132 -0.69 -15.28 11.58
C ASN A 132 0.83 -15.42 11.66
N LEU A 133 1.52 -15.09 10.55
CA LEU A 133 2.98 -15.21 10.46
C LEU A 133 3.71 -14.24 11.39
N GLU A 134 3.15 -13.05 11.62
CA GLU A 134 3.72 -12.07 12.54
C GLU A 134 3.67 -12.57 13.99
N SER A 135 2.54 -13.15 14.39
CA SER A 135 2.38 -13.76 15.71
C SER A 135 3.32 -14.95 15.90
N LEU A 136 3.43 -15.84 14.90
CA LEU A 136 4.35 -16.98 14.95
C LEU A 136 5.82 -16.54 15.08
N LEU A 137 6.26 -15.54 14.31
CA LEU A 137 7.62 -15.01 14.40
C LEU A 137 7.90 -14.40 15.78
N SER A 138 6.90 -13.76 16.38
CA SER A 138 6.98 -13.19 17.72
C SER A 138 7.12 -14.28 18.79
N HIS A 139 6.36 -15.38 18.66
CA HIS A 139 6.52 -16.56 19.51
C HIS A 139 7.91 -17.19 19.37
N ILE A 140 8.38 -17.42 18.14
CA ILE A 140 9.72 -17.97 17.89
C ILE A 140 10.80 -17.11 18.56
N GLU A 141 10.71 -15.79 18.42
CA GLU A 141 11.65 -14.88 19.04
C GLU A 141 11.58 -14.87 20.57
N GLY A 142 10.36 -14.82 21.12
CA GLY A 142 10.14 -14.85 22.57
C GLY A 142 10.71 -16.12 23.20
N TYR A 143 10.44 -17.28 22.62
CA TYR A 143 10.99 -18.56 23.09
C TYR A 143 12.52 -18.60 22.99
N SER A 144 13.07 -18.14 21.87
CA SER A 144 14.52 -18.10 21.65
C SER A 144 15.24 -17.21 22.68
N LYS A 145 14.63 -16.08 23.07
CA LYS A 145 15.21 -15.10 24.00
C LYS A 145 15.00 -15.45 25.48
N PHE A 146 13.79 -15.87 25.86
CA PHE A 146 13.38 -15.92 27.27
C PHE A 146 13.30 -17.33 27.86
N VAL A 147 13.24 -18.37 27.03
CA VAL A 147 13.15 -19.76 27.50
C VAL A 147 14.49 -20.46 27.29
N LYS A 148 14.78 -20.80 26.03
CA LYS A 148 16.04 -21.38 25.55
C LYS A 148 15.94 -21.44 24.03
N ASP A 149 17.05 -21.27 23.33
CA ASP A 149 17.10 -21.58 21.89
C ASP A 149 17.03 -23.10 21.70
N VAL A 150 15.81 -23.63 21.67
CA VAL A 150 15.54 -25.06 21.61
C VAL A 150 15.98 -25.60 20.25
N GLU A 151 16.64 -26.75 20.29
CA GLU A 151 16.94 -27.54 19.10
C GLU A 151 15.77 -28.46 18.78
N ILE A 152 15.16 -28.28 17.62
CA ILE A 152 14.03 -29.07 17.12
C ILE A 152 14.51 -29.93 15.96
N GLU A 153 14.04 -31.18 15.92
CA GLU A 153 14.33 -32.11 14.83
C GLU A 153 13.21 -32.09 13.79
N ILE A 154 13.55 -31.71 12.56
CA ILE A 154 12.64 -31.66 11.42
C ILE A 154 13.21 -32.55 10.31
N GLY A 155 12.56 -33.67 10.03
CA GLY A 155 12.99 -34.58 8.95
C GLY A 155 14.35 -35.25 9.18
N GLY A 156 14.77 -35.44 10.43
CA GLY A 156 16.10 -35.96 10.79
C GLY A 156 17.20 -34.91 10.82
N VAL A 157 16.87 -33.62 10.62
CA VAL A 157 17.80 -32.50 10.74
C VAL A 157 17.45 -31.70 11.98
N LYS A 158 18.42 -31.54 12.88
CA LYS A 158 18.28 -30.73 14.08
C LYS A 158 18.59 -29.27 13.77
N LYS A 159 17.71 -28.36 14.17
CA LYS A 159 17.84 -26.92 13.96
C LYS A 159 17.44 -26.14 15.19
N GLN A 160 18.16 -25.06 15.47
CA GLN A 160 17.79 -24.10 16.51
C GLN A 160 16.65 -23.20 16.03
N LEU A 161 15.85 -22.68 16.96
CA LEU A 161 14.77 -21.73 16.67
C LEU A 161 15.30 -20.46 16.01
N THR A 162 16.49 -19.98 16.42
CA THR A 162 17.15 -18.83 15.79
C THR A 162 17.50 -19.07 14.31
N VAL A 163 17.93 -20.28 13.96
CA VAL A 163 18.20 -20.67 12.57
C VAL A 163 16.91 -20.72 11.77
N ILE A 164 15.84 -21.31 12.32
CA ILE A 164 14.52 -21.34 11.68
C ILE A 164 13.99 -19.92 11.44
N LYS A 165 14.12 -19.03 12.42
CA LYS A 165 13.78 -17.60 12.26
C LYS A 165 14.54 -16.98 11.09
N GLY A 166 15.85 -17.20 11.00
CA GLY A 166 16.67 -16.73 9.88
C GLY A 166 16.22 -17.29 8.52
N GLU A 167 15.84 -18.57 8.47
CA GLU A 167 15.31 -19.21 7.26
C GLU A 167 13.95 -18.65 6.82
N ILE A 168 13.08 -18.27 7.76
CA ILE A 168 11.80 -17.62 7.49
C ILE A 168 12.04 -16.18 7.02
N PHE A 169 12.94 -15.44 7.67
CA PHE A 169 13.33 -14.08 7.23
C PHE A 169 13.89 -14.09 5.81
N LYS A 170 14.73 -15.08 5.48
CA LYS A 170 15.25 -15.25 4.13
C LYS A 170 14.14 -15.59 3.14
N LEU A 171 13.18 -16.44 3.50
CA LEU A 171 12.01 -16.69 2.67
C LEU A 171 11.21 -15.41 2.41
N ILE A 172 10.97 -14.58 3.43
CA ILE A 172 10.28 -13.30 3.27
C ILE A 172 11.05 -12.39 2.31
N GLN A 173 12.38 -12.25 2.50
CA GLN A 173 13.23 -11.47 1.59
C GLN A 173 13.07 -11.96 0.14
N ASP A 174 13.22 -13.26 -0.09
CA ASP A 174 13.20 -13.84 -1.44
C ASP A 174 11.81 -13.69 -2.09
N LYS A 175 10.73 -13.90 -1.32
CA LYS A 175 9.35 -13.79 -1.83
C LYS A 175 8.87 -12.35 -2.01
N CYS A 176 9.45 -11.39 -1.28
CA CYS A 176 9.20 -9.97 -1.48
C CYS A 176 10.13 -9.35 -2.54
N THR A 177 11.15 -10.08 -3.02
CA THR A 177 12.00 -9.63 -4.11
C THR A 177 11.27 -9.80 -5.44
N ILE A 178 10.62 -8.72 -5.87
CA ILE A 178 9.89 -8.68 -7.13
C ILE A 178 10.84 -8.15 -8.22
N PRO A 179 11.06 -8.90 -9.32
CA PRO A 179 11.88 -8.40 -10.43
C PRO A 179 11.23 -7.18 -11.08
N ALA A 180 12.03 -6.33 -11.72
CA ALA A 180 11.52 -5.20 -12.47
C ALA A 180 10.49 -5.70 -13.52
N PRO A 181 9.23 -5.23 -13.48
CA PRO A 181 8.23 -5.65 -14.45
C PRO A 181 8.63 -5.24 -15.87
N SER A 182 8.46 -6.14 -16.85
CA SER A 182 8.80 -5.90 -18.27
C SER A 182 7.79 -5.03 -19.01
N ASP A 183 6.53 -5.07 -18.57
CA ASP A 183 5.39 -4.40 -19.21
C ASP A 183 4.85 -3.27 -18.33
N ASN A 184 3.83 -2.57 -18.81
CA ASN A 184 3.11 -1.60 -18.00
C ASN A 184 2.50 -2.25 -16.75
N PHE A 185 2.82 -1.70 -15.58
CA PHE A 185 2.43 -2.22 -14.27
C PHE A 185 1.76 -1.11 -13.44
N PRO A 186 0.92 -1.45 -12.45
CA PRO A 186 0.06 -0.47 -11.79
C PRO A 186 0.80 0.70 -11.15
N HIS A 187 1.96 0.47 -10.54
CA HIS A 187 2.78 1.53 -9.94
C HIS A 187 3.24 2.55 -10.98
N LYS A 188 3.69 2.10 -12.17
CA LYS A 188 4.05 2.96 -13.30
C LYS A 188 2.85 3.78 -13.74
N THR A 189 1.75 3.14 -14.11
CA THR A 189 0.52 3.81 -14.59
C THR A 189 0.01 4.84 -13.57
N PHE A 190 0.02 4.49 -12.29
CA PHE A 190 -0.45 5.37 -11.24
C PHE A 190 0.50 6.56 -11.03
N LEU A 191 1.80 6.31 -11.00
CA LEU A 191 2.81 7.36 -10.83
C LEU A 191 2.80 8.35 -11.99
N GLU A 192 2.66 7.88 -13.24
CA GLU A 192 2.53 8.75 -14.42
C GLU A 192 1.41 9.76 -14.25
N LYS A 193 0.22 9.32 -13.81
CA LYS A 193 -0.95 10.18 -13.61
C LYS A 193 -0.80 11.10 -12.41
N LEU A 194 -0.27 10.58 -11.30
CA LEU A 194 -0.01 11.39 -10.10
C LEU A 194 0.90 12.58 -10.41
N LEU A 195 1.95 12.36 -11.20
CA LEU A 195 2.97 13.37 -11.50
C LEU A 195 2.54 14.43 -12.52
N GLN A 196 1.34 14.36 -13.08
CA GLN A 196 0.76 15.39 -13.97
C GLN A 196 0.34 16.68 -13.23
N ARG A 197 0.52 16.73 -11.91
CA ARG A 197 0.16 17.90 -11.08
C ARG A 197 1.01 19.12 -11.42
N LYS A 198 0.40 20.31 -11.28
CA LYS A 198 1.09 21.61 -11.43
C LYS A 198 2.35 21.68 -10.55
N GLN A 199 3.44 22.24 -11.08
CA GLN A 199 4.72 22.41 -10.37
C GLN A 199 4.58 23.24 -9.08
N THR A 200 3.63 24.17 -9.04
CA THR A 200 3.37 25.02 -7.87
C THR A 200 2.65 24.29 -6.73
N ASN A 201 2.11 23.09 -6.97
CA ASN A 201 1.55 22.28 -5.91
C ASN A 201 2.67 21.62 -5.08
N PRO A 202 2.46 21.41 -3.77
CA PRO A 202 3.37 20.61 -2.96
C PRO A 202 3.65 19.24 -3.60
N ARG A 203 4.91 18.80 -3.55
CA ARG A 203 5.33 17.47 -4.02
C ARG A 203 4.48 16.37 -3.39
N ILE A 204 4.11 15.40 -4.22
CA ILE A 204 3.41 14.18 -3.78
C ILE A 204 4.33 13.39 -2.87
N LYS A 205 3.74 12.74 -1.86
CA LYS A 205 4.48 11.92 -0.91
C LYS A 205 3.88 10.53 -0.90
N ILE A 206 4.68 9.57 -1.32
CA ILE A 206 4.34 8.16 -1.29
C ILE A 206 5.01 7.59 -0.05
N PHE A 207 4.20 7.02 0.81
CA PHE A 207 4.60 6.18 1.93
C PHE A 207 4.30 4.75 1.54
N THR A 208 5.23 3.83 1.81
CA THR A 208 4.99 2.41 1.58
C THR A 208 5.47 1.58 2.76
N LEU A 209 4.71 0.53 3.04
CA LEU A 209 5.03 -0.53 4.00
C LEU A 209 5.72 -1.72 3.31
N ASN A 210 5.87 -1.67 1.99
CA ASN A 210 6.42 -2.75 1.19
C ASN A 210 7.95 -2.63 1.08
N TYR A 211 8.61 -3.79 1.06
CA TYR A 211 10.07 -3.88 0.96
C TYR A 211 10.56 -3.83 -0.50
N ASP A 212 9.69 -4.17 -1.46
CA ASP A 212 9.98 -4.22 -2.89
C ASP A 212 10.37 -2.87 -3.49
N LEU A 213 10.90 -2.88 -4.72
CA LEU A 213 11.41 -1.69 -5.41
C LEU A 213 10.44 -1.16 -6.49
N LEU A 214 9.14 -1.48 -6.42
CA LEU A 214 8.20 -1.20 -7.51
C LEU A 214 8.01 0.29 -7.78
N PHE A 215 8.04 1.15 -6.76
CA PHE A 215 7.99 2.61 -6.96
C PHE A 215 9.28 3.16 -7.54
N GLU A 216 10.44 2.60 -7.21
CA GLU A 216 11.73 2.97 -7.80
C GLU A 216 11.82 2.55 -9.28
N TYR A 217 11.37 1.34 -9.60
CA TYR A 217 11.25 0.90 -11.00
C TYR A 217 10.26 1.79 -11.76
N ALA A 218 9.11 2.12 -11.16
CA ALA A 218 8.15 3.03 -11.76
C ALA A 218 8.76 4.42 -11.99
N ALA A 219 9.50 4.96 -11.02
CA ALA A 219 10.16 6.25 -11.16
C ALA A 219 11.16 6.26 -12.32
N THR A 220 11.92 5.16 -12.49
CA THR A 220 12.85 4.98 -13.61
C THR A 220 12.11 5.01 -14.95
N GLU A 221 11.04 4.22 -15.08
CA GLU A 221 10.23 4.10 -16.29
C GLU A 221 9.55 5.41 -16.72
N VAL A 222 9.17 6.26 -15.74
CA VAL A 222 8.46 7.51 -16.01
C VAL A 222 9.37 8.73 -16.02
N ASN A 223 10.69 8.53 -15.94
CA ASN A 223 11.70 9.59 -15.81
C ASN A 223 11.38 10.56 -14.65
N ALA A 224 11.01 10.02 -13.50
CA ALA A 224 10.77 10.78 -12.28
C ALA A 224 11.99 10.77 -11.35
N ILE A 225 12.14 11.85 -10.59
CA ILE A 225 13.18 11.96 -9.57
C ILE A 225 12.57 11.66 -8.20
N VAL A 226 13.24 10.78 -7.46
CA VAL A 226 12.82 10.34 -6.13
C VAL A 226 13.60 11.09 -5.07
N VAL A 227 12.87 11.74 -4.15
CA VAL A 227 13.42 12.27 -2.89
C VAL A 227 13.12 11.25 -1.78
N ASP A 228 14.11 10.44 -1.43
CA ASP A 228 13.98 9.27 -0.53
C ASP A 228 14.74 9.41 0.79
N GLY A 229 15.33 10.58 1.05
CA GLY A 229 16.14 10.83 2.25
C GLY A 229 17.59 10.33 2.14
N PHE A 230 18.03 9.89 0.96
CA PHE A 230 19.43 9.53 0.71
C PHE A 230 20.15 10.60 -0.11
N SER A 231 21.46 10.71 0.10
CA SER A 231 22.34 11.61 -0.65
C SER A 231 22.29 11.37 -2.16
N PHE A 232 22.63 12.39 -2.94
CA PHE A 232 22.74 12.29 -4.40
C PHE A 232 24.11 11.80 -4.88
N THR A 233 25.09 11.71 -3.97
CA THR A 233 26.45 11.22 -4.24
C THR A 233 26.60 9.75 -3.85
N PHE A 234 27.48 9.01 -4.53
CA PHE A 234 27.78 7.61 -4.25
C PHE A 234 28.91 7.45 -3.20
N PRO A 235 28.79 6.49 -2.26
CA PRO A 235 27.60 5.69 -1.98
C PRO A 235 26.46 6.57 -1.44
N ARG A 236 25.21 6.27 -1.84
CA ARG A 236 24.03 7.02 -1.37
C ARG A 236 23.78 6.69 0.10
N THR A 237 23.97 7.66 0.99
CA THR A 237 23.82 7.51 2.45
C THR A 237 22.57 8.22 2.97
N PHE A 238 21.84 7.60 3.88
CA PHE A 238 20.65 8.18 4.49
C PHE A 238 20.97 9.38 5.40
N SER A 239 20.18 10.45 5.27
CA SER A 239 20.08 11.53 6.24
C SER A 239 18.73 12.24 6.05
N GLY A 240 17.96 12.41 7.13
CA GLY A 240 16.65 13.06 7.08
C GLY A 240 16.65 14.43 6.39
N ARG A 241 17.77 15.16 6.43
CA ARG A 241 17.95 16.45 5.74
C ARG A 241 17.68 16.40 4.24
N TYR A 242 17.94 15.27 3.58
CA TYR A 242 17.76 15.15 2.12
C TYR A 242 16.29 15.19 1.71
N PHE A 243 15.36 14.92 2.62
CA PHE A 243 13.94 15.15 2.38
C PHE A 243 13.53 16.62 2.38
N ASP A 244 14.37 17.51 2.88
CA ASP A 244 14.10 18.95 2.94
C ASP A 244 14.71 19.69 1.73
N TYR A 245 15.39 18.97 0.84
CA TYR A 245 15.88 19.50 -0.43
C TYR A 245 14.89 19.24 -1.57
N ASP A 246 14.85 20.18 -2.52
CA ASP A 246 14.11 20.07 -3.77
C ASP A 246 15.01 20.52 -4.93
N ILE A 247 14.56 20.30 -6.15
CA ILE A 247 15.33 20.52 -7.38
C ILE A 247 14.64 21.61 -8.21
N VAL A 248 15.45 22.58 -8.62
CA VAL A 248 15.03 23.71 -9.45
C VAL A 248 15.84 23.74 -10.75
N GLN A 249 15.20 24.14 -11.84
CA GLN A 249 15.85 24.40 -13.12
C GLN A 249 16.23 25.88 -13.21
N ARG A 250 17.53 26.16 -13.34
CA ARG A 250 18.02 27.54 -13.42
C ARG A 250 18.06 28.11 -14.84
N GLU A 251 18.16 27.24 -15.85
CA GLU A 251 18.20 27.63 -17.24
C GLU A 251 16.79 27.98 -17.75
N GLY A 252 16.62 29.12 -18.42
CA GLY A 252 15.34 29.55 -18.99
C GLY A 252 14.42 30.36 -18.05
N SER A 253 14.76 30.55 -16.77
CA SER A 253 14.03 31.46 -15.88
C SER A 253 14.31 32.92 -16.26
N LYS A 254 13.40 33.53 -17.02
CA LYS A 254 13.45 34.97 -17.38
C LYS A 254 13.36 35.90 -16.17
N LEU A 255 12.82 35.42 -15.05
CA LEU A 255 12.75 36.11 -13.77
C LEU A 255 13.72 35.43 -12.80
N LYS A 256 14.73 36.17 -12.34
CA LYS A 256 15.81 35.66 -11.46
C LYS A 256 15.36 35.25 -10.05
N GLU A 257 14.08 35.41 -9.71
CA GLU A 257 13.57 35.33 -8.34
C GLU A 257 12.40 34.36 -8.12
N GLU A 258 11.92 33.65 -9.16
CA GLU A 258 10.92 32.59 -8.98
C GLU A 258 11.56 31.19 -8.98
N ASP A 259 11.21 30.39 -7.96
CA ASP A 259 11.62 28.99 -7.86
C ASP A 259 11.01 28.18 -9.01
N ASN A 260 11.80 27.94 -10.05
CA ASN A 260 11.41 27.09 -11.18
C ASN A 260 11.61 25.61 -10.85
N PHE A 261 10.75 25.08 -9.99
CA PHE A 261 10.74 23.67 -9.60
C PHE A 261 10.55 22.76 -10.80
N ILE A 262 11.40 21.74 -10.96
CA ILE A 262 11.24 20.78 -12.07
C ILE A 262 10.00 19.90 -11.89
N GLN A 263 9.41 19.42 -12.99
CA GLN A 263 8.31 18.46 -12.95
C GLN A 263 8.78 17.04 -12.58
N ARG A 264 7.83 16.14 -12.30
CA ARG A 264 8.07 14.71 -12.04
C ARG A 264 9.01 14.42 -10.87
N VAL A 265 8.90 15.20 -9.79
CA VAL A 265 9.59 14.95 -8.52
C VAL A 265 8.56 14.54 -7.47
N PHE A 266 8.84 13.48 -6.72
CA PHE A 266 8.04 13.06 -5.58
C PHE A 266 8.90 12.54 -4.44
N HIS A 267 8.32 12.47 -3.24
CA HIS A 267 9.01 11.90 -2.09
C HIS A 267 8.57 10.44 -1.92
N LEU A 268 9.54 9.56 -1.69
CA LEU A 268 9.29 8.15 -1.35
C LEU A 268 9.78 7.88 0.08
N HIS A 269 8.89 7.42 0.93
CA HIS A 269 9.20 7.06 2.31
C HIS A 269 8.88 5.58 2.53
N LYS A 270 9.89 4.78 2.82
CA LYS A 270 9.72 3.35 3.12
C LYS A 270 9.70 3.13 4.62
N LEU A 271 8.50 3.01 5.18
CA LEU A 271 8.27 2.96 6.63
C LEU A 271 8.81 1.66 7.25
N HIS A 272 8.76 0.56 6.52
CA HIS A 272 9.28 -0.74 6.96
C HIS A 272 10.62 -1.11 6.32
N GLY A 273 11.29 -0.17 5.66
CA GLY A 273 12.58 -0.42 5.00
C GLY A 273 12.46 -0.98 3.60
N SER A 274 13.59 -1.45 3.09
CA SER A 274 13.75 -1.78 1.67
C SER A 274 14.69 -2.96 1.50
N LEU A 275 14.46 -3.76 0.46
CA LEU A 275 15.35 -4.86 0.08
C LEU A 275 16.75 -4.38 -0.33
N ASN A 276 16.88 -3.14 -0.80
CA ASN A 276 18.16 -2.57 -1.22
C ASN A 276 18.78 -1.60 -0.19
N TRP A 277 18.30 -1.58 1.05
CA TRP A 277 18.94 -0.82 2.11
C TRP A 277 19.87 -1.73 2.90
N GLU A 278 21.04 -1.24 3.27
CA GLU A 278 21.99 -1.98 4.09
C GLU A 278 22.58 -1.06 5.15
N ARG A 279 22.73 -1.56 6.38
CA ARG A 279 23.48 -0.87 7.43
C ARG A 279 24.93 -1.35 7.38
N VAL A 280 25.84 -0.43 7.18
CA VAL A 280 27.28 -0.71 7.14
C VAL A 280 27.77 -0.92 8.57
N ASP A 281 28.33 -2.10 8.86
CA ASP A 281 28.77 -2.46 10.22
C ASP A 281 29.86 -1.52 10.77
N SER A 282 30.73 -0.99 9.90
CA SER A 282 31.89 -0.17 10.31
C SER A 282 31.53 1.22 10.84
N ASP A 283 30.52 1.89 10.27
CA ASP A 283 30.16 3.27 10.62
C ASP A 283 28.66 3.48 10.87
N GLN A 284 27.89 2.38 10.89
CA GLN A 284 26.45 2.33 11.14
C GLN A 284 25.60 3.15 10.16
N LYS A 285 26.19 3.66 9.07
CA LYS A 285 25.46 4.38 8.03
C LYS A 285 24.52 3.43 7.30
N VAL A 286 23.38 3.97 6.91
CA VAL A 286 22.43 3.28 6.07
C VAL A 286 22.67 3.72 4.64
N ILE A 287 22.90 2.76 3.75
CA ILE A 287 23.20 2.99 2.34
C ILE A 287 22.18 2.30 1.45
N ILE A 288 22.07 2.77 0.20
CA ILE A 288 21.44 2.00 -0.86
C ILE A 288 22.48 1.08 -1.49
N ASN A 289 22.24 -0.23 -1.40
CA ASN A 289 23.02 -1.28 -2.06
C ASN A 289 22.06 -2.22 -2.81
N ASN A 290 22.15 -2.24 -4.14
CA ASN A 290 21.30 -3.09 -4.99
C ASN A 290 21.51 -4.60 -4.74
N ASN A 291 22.66 -4.98 -4.18
CA ASN A 291 22.98 -6.36 -3.81
C ASN A 291 23.17 -6.48 -2.29
N ALA A 292 22.29 -5.84 -1.51
CA ALA A 292 22.36 -5.87 -0.05
C ALA A 292 22.38 -7.31 0.47
N SER A 293 23.42 -7.65 1.22
CA SER A 293 23.58 -8.99 1.81
C SER A 293 22.69 -9.17 3.04
N LYS A 294 22.50 -8.07 3.78
CA LYS A 294 21.64 -7.97 4.96
C LYS A 294 20.68 -6.79 4.77
N PRO A 295 19.56 -7.00 4.05
CA PRO A 295 18.57 -5.95 3.83
C PRO A 295 18.06 -5.36 5.16
N LEU A 296 18.07 -4.03 5.26
CA LEU A 296 17.58 -3.30 6.42
C LEU A 296 16.06 -3.14 6.32
N MET A 297 15.34 -4.04 7.00
CA MET A 297 13.88 -4.12 6.98
C MET A 297 13.30 -4.26 8.39
N VAL A 298 12.09 -3.75 8.57
CA VAL A 298 11.25 -3.98 9.75
C VAL A 298 10.43 -5.24 9.48
N TYR A 299 10.86 -6.38 10.04
CA TYR A 299 10.19 -7.67 9.83
C TYR A 299 8.82 -7.72 10.52
N PRO A 300 7.86 -8.49 10.00
CA PRO A 300 6.53 -8.64 10.60
C PRO A 300 6.64 -9.47 11.89
N ARG A 301 6.88 -8.81 13.02
CA ARG A 301 6.97 -9.38 14.38
C ARG A 301 6.58 -8.31 15.40
N GLU A 302 6.20 -8.64 16.62
CA GLU A 302 5.82 -7.65 17.65
C GLU A 302 6.95 -6.65 17.95
N ALA A 303 8.20 -7.12 17.95
CA ALA A 303 9.38 -6.26 18.14
C ALA A 303 9.61 -5.27 16.98
N LYS A 304 8.82 -5.31 15.90
CA LYS A 304 8.83 -4.30 14.83
C LYS A 304 8.63 -2.88 15.35
N TYR A 305 7.93 -2.73 16.47
CA TYR A 305 7.77 -1.45 17.15
C TYR A 305 9.12 -0.91 17.60
N GLU A 306 9.93 -1.72 18.27
CA GLU A 306 11.27 -1.33 18.72
C GLU A 306 12.18 -1.01 17.53
N ASP A 307 12.13 -1.86 16.49
CA ASP A 307 12.90 -1.64 15.25
C ASP A 307 12.57 -0.28 14.62
N SER A 308 11.30 0.12 14.64
CA SER A 308 10.83 1.37 14.03
C SER A 308 11.34 2.65 14.71
N TYR A 309 11.89 2.56 15.93
CA TYR A 309 12.52 3.69 16.62
C TYR A 309 13.98 3.93 16.19
N GLY A 310 14.56 3.03 15.40
CA GLY A 310 15.87 3.23 14.78
C GLY A 310 15.80 4.13 13.55
N GLN A 311 16.88 4.86 13.26
CA GLN A 311 17.07 5.49 11.95
C GLN A 311 17.25 4.40 10.88
N PRO A 312 16.63 4.47 9.70
CA PRO A 312 15.90 5.61 9.13
C PRO A 312 14.40 5.61 9.44
N PHE A 313 13.85 4.53 10.01
CA PHE A 313 12.41 4.31 10.18
C PHE A 313 11.75 5.38 11.04
N PHE A 314 12.42 5.82 12.11
CA PHE A 314 11.92 6.88 12.99
C PHE A 314 11.66 8.17 12.22
N GLU A 315 12.59 8.59 11.34
CA GLU A 315 12.43 9.77 10.49
C GLU A 315 11.28 9.59 9.49
N MET A 316 11.16 8.41 8.86
CA MET A 316 10.07 8.11 7.92
C MET A 316 8.70 8.23 8.60
N MET A 317 8.56 7.66 9.81
CA MET A 317 7.32 7.70 10.57
C MET A 317 6.99 9.11 11.07
N ALA A 318 8.00 9.86 11.56
CA ALA A 318 7.84 11.25 11.95
C ALA A 318 7.33 12.10 10.78
N ARG A 319 7.85 11.88 9.57
CA ARG A 319 7.37 12.55 8.35
C ARG A 319 5.97 12.12 7.94
N PHE A 320 5.61 10.85 8.08
CA PHE A 320 4.25 10.38 7.83
C PHE A 320 3.26 11.11 8.73
N GLN A 321 3.46 11.04 10.03
CA GLN A 321 2.64 11.71 11.04
C GLN A 321 2.55 13.23 10.82
N LYS A 322 3.68 13.89 10.53
CA LYS A 322 3.72 15.33 10.22
C LYS A 322 2.88 15.68 9.00
N ASN A 323 2.90 14.87 7.95
CA ASN A 323 2.15 15.14 6.72
C ASN A 323 0.65 14.88 6.88
N LEU A 324 0.24 13.89 7.68
CA LEU A 324 -1.18 13.65 7.98
C LEU A 324 -1.83 14.83 8.73
N ARG A 325 -1.08 15.45 9.65
CA ARG A 325 -1.56 16.58 10.47
C ARG A 325 -1.56 17.94 9.77
N LYS A 326 -1.24 18.02 8.47
CA LYS A 326 -1.24 19.30 7.77
C LYS A 326 -2.66 19.81 7.52
N ASN A 327 -2.90 21.06 7.90
CA ASN A 327 -4.19 21.76 7.75
C ASN A 327 -4.38 22.37 6.34
N ASN A 328 -4.09 21.60 5.27
CA ASN A 328 -4.09 22.10 3.89
C ASN A 328 -4.81 21.15 2.89
N ASP A 329 -6.07 20.80 3.18
CA ASP A 329 -6.84 19.84 2.37
C ASP A 329 -6.03 18.58 2.06
N THR A 330 -5.72 17.82 3.12
CA THR A 330 -4.92 16.59 3.02
C THR A 330 -5.79 15.44 2.55
N LEU A 331 -5.37 14.76 1.48
CA LEU A 331 -5.91 13.48 1.06
C LEU A 331 -4.87 12.39 1.25
N LEU A 332 -5.24 11.34 1.99
CA LEU A 332 -4.50 10.07 2.04
C LEU A 332 -5.21 9.03 1.17
N ILE A 333 -4.49 8.47 0.20
CA ILE A 333 -4.94 7.33 -0.60
C ILE A 333 -4.21 6.07 -0.12
N CYS A 334 -4.91 5.20 0.60
CA CYS A 334 -4.46 3.87 0.99
C CYS A 334 -4.72 2.88 -0.14
N ILE A 335 -3.69 2.17 -0.60
CA ILE A 335 -3.78 1.20 -1.69
C ILE A 335 -3.29 -0.16 -1.18
N GLY A 336 -4.19 -1.15 -1.16
CA GLY A 336 -3.88 -2.51 -0.72
C GLY A 336 -3.34 -2.59 0.72
N TYR A 337 -3.78 -1.67 1.59
CA TYR A 337 -3.41 -1.65 3.00
C TYR A 337 -4.56 -2.22 3.85
N SER A 338 -4.28 -3.31 4.58
CA SER A 338 -5.29 -4.04 5.35
C SER A 338 -5.64 -3.40 6.71
N PHE A 339 -4.98 -2.30 7.08
CA PHE A 339 -5.12 -1.67 8.39
C PHE A 339 -4.76 -2.61 9.56
N ASN A 340 -3.75 -3.48 9.40
CA ASN A 340 -3.26 -4.32 10.49
C ASN A 340 -2.16 -3.67 11.34
N ASP A 341 -1.52 -2.59 10.87
CA ASP A 341 -0.44 -1.93 11.61
C ASP A 341 -0.98 -0.87 12.57
N LYS A 342 -1.01 -1.20 13.88
CA LYS A 342 -1.64 -0.33 14.89
C LYS A 342 -1.04 1.09 14.95
N HIS A 343 0.28 1.24 14.81
CA HIS A 343 0.93 2.57 14.83
C HIS A 343 0.59 3.43 13.60
N ILE A 344 0.45 2.81 12.43
CA ILE A 344 0.00 3.50 11.21
C ILE A 344 -1.46 3.93 11.37
N ASN A 345 -2.31 3.01 11.86
CA ASN A 345 -3.72 3.29 12.08
C ASN A 345 -3.93 4.40 13.12
N ALA A 346 -3.21 4.38 14.23
CA ALA A 346 -3.30 5.42 15.25
C ALA A 346 -3.01 6.82 14.68
N ALA A 347 -2.04 6.94 13.76
CA ALA A 347 -1.75 8.20 13.09
C ALA A 347 -2.85 8.63 12.12
N ILE A 348 -3.49 7.69 11.41
CA ILE A 348 -4.61 7.95 10.50
C ILE A 348 -5.87 8.34 11.27
N GLU A 349 -6.20 7.61 12.34
CA GLU A 349 -7.34 7.85 13.21
C GLU A 349 -7.25 9.23 13.87
N GLU A 350 -6.07 9.60 14.39
CA GLU A 350 -5.82 10.93 14.94
C GLU A 350 -6.04 12.03 13.88
N ALA A 351 -5.57 11.83 12.65
CA ALA A 351 -5.79 12.78 11.57
C ALA A 351 -7.27 12.91 11.17
N LEU A 352 -8.03 11.81 11.13
CA LEU A 352 -9.48 11.82 10.86
C LEU A 352 -10.28 12.60 11.92
N ASN A 353 -9.85 12.47 13.19
CA ASN A 353 -10.50 13.08 14.34
C ASN A 353 -10.15 14.58 14.49
N GLN A 354 -8.89 14.95 14.30
CA GLN A 354 -8.42 16.33 14.56
C GLN A 354 -8.51 17.27 13.37
N ASN A 355 -8.50 16.75 12.14
CA ASN A 355 -8.42 17.58 10.94
C ASN A 355 -9.72 17.46 10.11
N PRO A 356 -10.64 18.44 10.21
CA PRO A 356 -11.87 18.45 9.41
C PRO A 356 -11.63 18.41 7.89
N GLY A 357 -10.47 18.92 7.44
CA GLY A 357 -10.05 18.92 6.03
C GLY A 357 -9.34 17.65 5.58
N PHE A 358 -9.07 16.71 6.48
CA PHE A 358 -8.47 15.42 6.14
C PHE A 358 -9.49 14.50 5.47
N ARG A 359 -9.08 13.87 4.37
CA ARG A 359 -9.85 12.85 3.65
C ARG A 359 -9.04 11.58 3.50
N LEU A 360 -9.75 10.45 3.52
CA LEU A 360 -9.18 9.12 3.36
C LEU A 360 -9.86 8.42 2.18
N ALA A 361 -9.07 7.84 1.28
CA ALA A 361 -9.54 6.87 0.30
C ALA A 361 -8.85 5.53 0.57
N SER A 362 -9.60 4.45 0.68
CA SER A 362 -9.08 3.09 0.76
C SER A 362 -9.48 2.31 -0.48
N ILE A 363 -8.48 1.87 -1.23
CA ILE A 363 -8.61 1.05 -2.42
C ILE A 363 -8.15 -0.36 -2.06
N ASP A 364 -9.11 -1.25 -1.82
CA ASP A 364 -8.83 -2.63 -1.42
C ASP A 364 -9.99 -3.53 -1.88
N PRO A 365 -9.74 -4.54 -2.74
CA PRO A 365 -10.80 -5.46 -3.15
C PRO A 365 -11.41 -6.21 -1.96
N GLY A 366 -10.67 -6.37 -0.85
CA GLY A 366 -11.05 -7.12 0.34
C GLY A 366 -11.76 -6.33 1.44
N PHE A 367 -12.15 -5.07 1.24
CA PHE A 367 -12.71 -4.26 2.34
C PHE A 367 -14.08 -4.75 2.86
N GLU A 368 -14.80 -5.57 2.09
CA GLU A 368 -16.03 -6.31 2.49
C GLU A 368 -15.77 -7.78 2.85
N SER A 369 -14.51 -8.17 3.07
CA SER A 369 -14.21 -9.50 3.62
C SER A 369 -14.74 -9.64 5.04
N ASP A 370 -15.10 -10.85 5.44
CA ASP A 370 -15.54 -11.14 6.81
C ASP A 370 -14.39 -11.03 7.83
N ASN A 371 -13.14 -11.13 7.35
CA ASN A 371 -11.93 -11.10 8.16
C ASN A 371 -11.14 -9.80 7.99
N ILE A 372 -11.80 -8.65 8.10
CA ILE A 372 -11.12 -7.33 8.10
C ILE A 372 -10.63 -6.95 9.49
N SER A 373 -9.59 -6.09 9.52
CA SER A 373 -9.00 -5.60 10.77
C SER A 373 -9.99 -4.78 11.61
N PRO A 374 -9.80 -4.71 12.94
CA PRO A 374 -10.62 -3.86 13.80
C PRO A 374 -10.64 -2.38 13.36
N SER A 375 -9.50 -1.82 12.97
CA SER A 375 -9.42 -0.44 12.48
C SER A 375 -10.20 -0.24 11.17
N LEU A 376 -10.11 -1.18 10.22
CA LEU A 376 -10.90 -1.08 8.98
C LEU A 376 -12.40 -1.19 9.25
N ASN A 377 -12.81 -2.02 10.22
CA ASN A 377 -14.20 -2.11 10.67
C ASN A 377 -14.73 -0.77 11.20
N GLU A 378 -13.96 -0.07 12.04
CA GLU A 378 -14.34 1.26 12.52
C GLU A 378 -14.37 2.30 11.40
N ILE A 379 -13.36 2.33 10.54
CA ILE A 379 -13.32 3.20 9.35
C ILE A 379 -14.56 2.96 8.47
N LYS A 380 -14.96 1.71 8.27
CA LYS A 380 -16.15 1.33 7.49
C LYS A 380 -17.44 1.83 8.11
N LYS A 381 -17.58 1.82 9.44
CA LYS A 381 -18.73 2.43 10.12
C LYS A 381 -18.80 3.93 9.85
N VAL A 382 -17.67 4.63 9.98
CA VAL A 382 -17.60 6.08 9.72
C VAL A 382 -17.83 6.41 8.25
N ALA A 383 -17.33 5.59 7.33
CA ALA A 383 -17.50 5.78 5.88
C ALA A 383 -18.95 5.70 5.41
N LYS A 384 -19.85 5.03 6.15
CA LYS A 384 -21.29 5.03 5.87
C LYS A 384 -21.96 6.36 6.17
N GLU A 385 -21.37 7.15 7.06
CA GLU A 385 -21.94 8.40 7.55
C GLU A 385 -21.22 9.63 6.97
N SER A 386 -19.91 9.55 6.71
CA SER A 386 -19.07 10.68 6.31
C SER A 386 -18.56 10.58 4.88
N GLU A 387 -18.77 11.64 4.09
CA GLU A 387 -18.21 11.80 2.74
C GLU A 387 -16.69 12.05 2.73
N ARG A 388 -16.06 12.22 3.90
CA ARG A 388 -14.59 12.39 4.02
C ARG A 388 -13.83 11.08 3.77
N ILE A 389 -14.52 9.94 3.89
CA ILE A 389 -13.93 8.61 3.73
C ILE A 389 -14.55 7.94 2.51
N LEU A 390 -13.71 7.50 1.59
CA LEU A 390 -14.08 6.66 0.45
C LEU A 390 -13.49 5.26 0.68
N LEU A 391 -14.32 4.23 0.66
CA LEU A 391 -13.88 2.84 0.56
C LEU A 391 -14.35 2.27 -0.77
N THR A 392 -13.49 1.59 -1.51
CA THR A 392 -13.88 0.97 -2.79
C THR A 392 -13.18 -0.36 -3.03
N SER A 393 -13.95 -1.30 -3.58
CA SER A 393 -13.48 -2.64 -3.97
C SER A 393 -12.98 -2.56 -5.40
N GLU A 394 -11.66 -2.46 -5.53
CA GLU A 394 -10.96 -2.43 -6.81
C GLU A 394 -9.52 -2.90 -6.60
N SER A 395 -8.97 -3.67 -7.55
CA SER A 395 -7.55 -4.01 -7.57
C SER A 395 -6.72 -2.75 -7.84
N PHE A 396 -5.43 -2.78 -7.50
CA PHE A 396 -4.57 -1.62 -7.75
C PHE A 396 -4.42 -1.37 -9.26
N THR A 397 -4.36 -2.43 -10.06
CA THR A 397 -4.32 -2.36 -11.53
C THR A 397 -5.52 -1.63 -12.10
N GLU A 398 -6.74 -2.00 -11.69
CA GLU A 398 -7.93 -1.34 -12.19
C GLU A 398 -8.04 0.10 -11.68
N PHE A 399 -7.67 0.34 -10.42
CA PHE A 399 -7.65 1.70 -9.86
C PHE A 399 -6.63 2.60 -10.57
N ALA A 400 -5.40 2.13 -10.82
CA ALA A 400 -4.38 2.91 -11.52
C ALA A 400 -4.83 3.30 -12.93
N LYS A 401 -5.44 2.36 -13.67
CA LYS A 401 -6.00 2.60 -15.01
C LYS A 401 -7.12 3.64 -15.01
N HIS A 402 -7.93 3.70 -13.95
CA HIS A 402 -9.09 4.60 -13.88
C HIS A 402 -8.90 5.80 -12.95
N TYR A 403 -7.73 5.91 -12.32
CA TYR A 403 -7.39 7.07 -11.52
C TYR A 403 -7.55 8.34 -12.38
N PRO A 404 -8.26 9.37 -11.88
CA PRO A 404 -8.58 10.53 -12.71
C PRO A 404 -7.33 11.23 -13.23
N GLU A 405 -7.30 11.43 -14.53
CA GLU A 405 -6.30 12.29 -15.16
C GLU A 405 -6.66 13.74 -14.93
N ILE A 406 -5.64 14.57 -14.71
CA ILE A 406 -5.82 16.01 -14.68
C ILE A 406 -6.05 16.42 -16.13
N LYS A 407 -7.31 16.70 -16.50
CA LYS A 407 -7.67 17.37 -17.75
C LYS A 407 -7.15 18.81 -17.75
N THR A 408 -5.84 18.98 -17.80
CA THR A 408 -5.23 20.22 -18.25
C THR A 408 -5.43 20.23 -19.77
N TYR A 409 -6.16 21.23 -20.29
CA TYR A 409 -6.43 21.53 -21.71
C TYR A 409 -7.71 20.98 -22.39
N GLU A 410 -8.89 21.13 -21.76
CA GLU A 410 -10.19 21.17 -22.48
C GLU A 410 -10.99 22.46 -22.17
N ASN A 411 -10.32 23.60 -21.94
CA ASN A 411 -10.98 24.90 -21.95
C ASN A 411 -10.70 25.60 -23.28
N PHE A 412 -11.38 25.16 -24.35
CA PHE A 412 -11.41 25.87 -25.63
C PHE A 412 -12.50 26.95 -25.73
N ASN A 413 -13.27 27.21 -24.65
CA ASN A 413 -14.28 28.27 -24.64
C ASN A 413 -14.27 29.06 -23.33
N GLN A 414 -13.19 29.78 -23.05
CA GLN A 414 -13.34 31.06 -22.36
C GLN A 414 -13.31 32.12 -23.45
N GLN A 415 -14.49 32.55 -23.89
CA GLN A 415 -14.63 33.75 -24.71
C GLN A 415 -13.87 34.86 -24.00
N ALA A 416 -12.83 35.38 -24.66
CA ALA A 416 -12.21 36.62 -24.26
C ALA A 416 -13.31 37.69 -24.33
N ILE A 417 -13.77 38.13 -23.16
CA ILE A 417 -14.57 39.35 -23.08
C ILE A 417 -13.59 40.49 -23.40
N ASN A 418 -13.53 40.87 -24.67
CA ASN A 418 -12.93 42.12 -25.08
C ASN A 418 -13.80 43.25 -24.51
N LEU A 419 -13.37 43.81 -23.39
CA LEU A 419 -13.83 45.13 -22.98
C LEU A 419 -13.17 46.15 -23.92
N ASN A 420 -13.90 46.49 -24.99
CA ASN A 420 -13.67 47.73 -25.71
C ASN A 420 -13.97 48.89 -24.77
N ASN A 421 -12.94 49.54 -24.25
CA ASN A 421 -13.07 50.91 -23.75
C ASN A 421 -12.84 51.85 -24.93
N GLY A 422 -13.85 52.67 -25.21
CA GLY A 422 -13.88 53.63 -26.31
C GLY A 422 -13.03 54.87 -26.10
#